data_AF-A0AAV0Y710-F1
#
_entry.id   AF-A0AAV0Y710-F1
#
_cell.length_a   1.000
_cell.length_b   1.000
_cell.length_c   1.000
_cell.angle_alpha   90.00
_cell.angle_beta   90.00
_cell.angle_gamma   90.00
#
_symmetry.space_group_name_H-M   'P 1'
#
loop_
_entity.id
_entity.type
_entity.pdbx_description
1 polymer ?
#
loop_
_entity_poly.entity_id
_entity_poly.type
_entity_poly.pdbx_seq_one_letter_code
_entity_poly.pdbx_strand_id
1 'polypeptide(L)'
;MFGEKPKLSITRLINFPKGDPNEAEPKIIQIVMKRSKKKSELRNAYKDRDKKFPQYSVGDSILVKEHRLSSAEDKETHKLFLLYHEPYIIQKCIPTTQ
;
A
#
# COMPACT_ATOMS: atom_id res chain seq x y z
N MET A 1 2.56 -34.34 5.17
CA MET A 1 4.01 -34.53 4.91
C MET A 1 4.67 -33.16 5.00
N PHE A 2 5.53 -32.94 6.00
CA PHE A 2 6.22 -31.67 6.16
C PHE A 2 7.51 -31.72 5.32
N GLY A 3 7.59 -30.86 4.30
CA GLY A 3 8.78 -30.76 3.45
C GLY A 3 10.00 -30.31 4.27
N GLU A 4 11.13 -31.00 4.10
CA GLU A 4 12.38 -30.64 4.75
C GLU A 4 12.80 -29.21 4.35
N LYS A 5 13.21 -28.41 5.33
CA LYS A 5 13.72 -27.06 5.05
C LYS A 5 15.02 -27.18 4.25
N PRO A 6 15.16 -26.46 3.11
CA PRO A 6 16.36 -26.54 2.30
C PRO A 6 17.59 -26.14 3.13
N LYS A 7 18.64 -26.97 3.09
CA LYS A 7 19.89 -26.79 3.86
C LYS A 7 20.67 -25.52 3.50
N LEU A 8 20.37 -24.91 2.36
CA LEU A 8 21.04 -23.72 1.86
C LEU A 8 20.10 -22.52 1.98
N SER A 9 20.42 -21.58 2.88
CA SER A 9 19.75 -20.29 2.91
C SER A 9 20.25 -19.44 1.74
N ILE A 10 19.35 -18.71 1.07
CA ILE A 10 19.69 -17.78 -0.02
C ILE A 10 20.81 -16.80 0.38
N THR A 11 20.82 -16.41 1.65
CA THR A 11 21.86 -15.56 2.25
C THR A 11 23.27 -16.15 2.23
N ARG A 12 23.43 -17.48 2.12
CA ARG A 12 24.74 -18.13 1.94
C ARG A 12 25.15 -18.26 0.47
N LEU A 13 24.18 -18.22 -0.44
CA LEU A 13 24.43 -18.38 -1.88
C LEU A 13 24.77 -17.04 -2.55
N ILE A 14 24.39 -15.92 -1.94
CA ILE A 14 24.57 -14.59 -2.49
C ILE A 14 25.32 -13.73 -1.47
N ASN A 15 26.51 -13.28 -1.84
CA ASN A 15 27.23 -12.25 -1.08
C ASN A 15 26.57 -10.91 -1.37
N PHE A 16 25.69 -10.46 -0.47
CA PHE A 16 25.22 -9.09 -0.50
C PHE A 16 26.39 -8.16 -0.20
N PRO A 17 26.58 -7.07 -0.96
CA PRO A 17 27.59 -6.08 -0.63
C PRO A 17 27.32 -5.58 0.79
N LYS A 18 28.33 -5.70 1.66
CA LYS A 18 28.29 -5.11 3.00
C LYS A 18 28.42 -3.61 2.80
N GLY A 19 27.30 -2.92 2.60
CA GLY A 19 27.29 -1.47 2.53
C GLY A 19 27.82 -0.93 3.86
N ASP A 20 28.83 -0.08 3.80
CA ASP A 20 29.28 0.65 4.98
C ASP A 20 28.11 1.60 5.36
N PRO A 21 27.59 1.56 6.60
CA PRO A 21 26.47 2.43 7.00
C PRO A 21 26.83 3.93 6.92
N ASN A 22 28.12 4.25 6.72
CA ASN A 22 28.64 5.60 6.55
C ASN A 22 28.90 5.98 5.08
N GLU A 23 28.69 5.06 4.13
CA GLU A 23 28.85 5.34 2.71
C GLU A 23 27.58 6.05 2.20
N ALA A 24 27.71 7.33 1.86
CA ALA A 24 26.60 8.10 1.32
C ALA A 24 26.01 7.39 0.10
N GLU A 25 24.68 7.17 0.09
CA GLU A 25 24.01 6.53 -1.04
C GLU A 25 24.48 7.16 -2.36
N PRO A 26 24.88 6.36 -3.36
CA PRO A 26 25.39 6.89 -4.61
C PRO A 26 24.36 7.86 -5.19
N LYS A 27 24.81 9.05 -5.61
CA LYS A 27 23.96 10.16 -6.08
C LYS A 27 22.87 9.73 -7.08
N ILE A 28 23.12 8.67 -7.85
CA ILE A 28 22.17 8.05 -8.79
C ILE A 28 20.92 7.52 -8.08
N ILE A 29 21.06 6.80 -6.95
CA ILE A 29 19.93 6.24 -6.19
C ILE A 29 19.05 7.37 -5.67
N GLN A 30 19.65 8.42 -5.10
CA GLN A 30 18.91 9.59 -4.63
C GLN A 30 18.15 10.30 -5.76
N ILE A 31 18.74 10.41 -6.95
CA ILE A 31 18.08 10.98 -8.13
C ILE A 31 16.88 10.13 -8.56
N VAL A 32 17.04 8.80 -8.60
CA VAL A 32 15.97 7.87 -8.97
C VAL A 32 14.83 7.96 -7.95
N MET A 33 15.13 7.97 -6.65
CA MET A 33 14.13 8.14 -5.59
C MET A 33 13.34 9.44 -5.74
N LYS A 34 14.03 10.56 -5.94
CA LYS A 34 13.39 11.88 -6.14
C LYS A 34 12.49 11.89 -7.38
N ARG A 35 12.95 11.33 -8.50
CA ARG A 35 12.16 11.24 -9.74
C ARG A 35 10.92 10.37 -9.57
N SER A 36 11.06 9.23 -8.90
CA SER A 36 9.95 8.32 -8.63
C SER A 36 8.89 8.97 -7.74
N LYS A 37 9.31 9.65 -6.67
CA LYS A 37 8.42 10.41 -5.79
C LYS A 37 7.66 11.50 -6.56
N LYS A 38 8.37 12.34 -7.32
CA LYS A 38 7.77 13.41 -8.14
C LYS A 38 6.76 12.87 -9.16
N LYS A 39 7.08 11.77 -9.84
CA LYS A 39 6.13 11.13 -10.77
C LYS A 39 4.89 10.59 -10.05
N SER A 40 5.05 10.05 -8.85
CA SER A 40 3.92 9.57 -8.05
C SER A 40 3.01 10.71 -7.61
N GLU A 41 3.60 11.80 -7.12
CA GLU A 41 2.88 13.02 -6.74
C GLU A 41 2.10 13.59 -7.92
N LEU A 42 2.72 13.70 -9.10
CA LEU A 42 2.05 14.14 -10.32
C LEU A 42 0.86 13.24 -10.68
N ARG A 43 1.03 11.92 -10.66
CA ARG A 43 -0.07 10.98 -10.93
C ARG A 43 -1.21 11.13 -9.93
N ASN A 44 -0.90 11.35 -8.65
CA ASN A 44 -1.92 11.56 -7.63
C ASN A 44 -2.65 12.90 -7.86
N ALA A 45 -1.90 13.98 -8.13
CA ALA A 45 -2.48 15.29 -8.43
C ALA A 45 -3.42 15.24 -9.66
N TYR A 46 -3.03 14.54 -10.73
CA TYR A 46 -3.92 14.34 -11.89
C TYR A 46 -5.16 13.53 -11.56
N LYS A 47 -5.02 12.48 -10.74
CA LYS A 47 -6.17 11.68 -10.29
C LYS A 47 -7.12 12.49 -9.41
N ASP A 48 -6.62 13.44 -8.65
CA ASP A 48 -7.38 14.14 -7.60
C ASP A 48 -7.90 15.51 -8.03
N ARG A 49 -7.43 16.04 -9.18
CA ARG A 49 -7.73 17.39 -9.69
C ARG A 49 -9.21 17.79 -9.63
N ASP A 50 -10.11 16.87 -9.98
CA ASP A 50 -11.55 17.13 -10.06
C ASP A 50 -12.36 16.24 -9.09
N LYS A 51 -11.70 15.57 -8.13
CA LYS A 51 -12.40 14.74 -7.16
C LYS A 51 -12.98 15.59 -6.04
N LYS A 52 -14.27 15.39 -5.77
CA LYS A 52 -14.92 15.86 -4.55
C LYS A 52 -14.69 14.81 -3.46
N PHE A 53 -13.81 15.11 -2.52
CA PHE A 53 -13.61 14.24 -1.36
C PHE A 53 -14.75 14.46 -0.36
N PRO A 54 -15.44 13.41 0.10
CA PRO A 54 -16.45 13.54 1.14
C PRO A 54 -15.78 14.01 2.45
N GLN A 55 -16.41 14.99 3.10
CA GLN A 55 -16.05 15.37 4.47
C GLN A 55 -16.94 14.58 5.43
N TYR A 56 -16.32 14.09 6.51
CA TYR A 56 -16.99 13.24 7.48
C TYR A 56 -16.99 13.89 8.86
N SER A 57 -18.09 13.73 9.57
CA SER A 57 -18.28 14.19 10.95
C SER A 57 -18.45 13.01 11.90
N VAL A 58 -18.15 13.26 13.18
CA VAL A 58 -18.42 12.29 14.24
C VAL A 58 -19.93 12.09 14.34
N GLY A 59 -20.38 10.83 14.35
CA GLY A 59 -21.80 10.45 14.34
C GLY A 59 -22.35 10.07 12.96
N ASP A 60 -21.63 10.32 11.87
CA ASP A 60 -22.07 9.91 10.54
C ASP A 60 -22.10 8.39 10.40
N SER A 61 -23.14 7.87 9.74
CA SER A 61 -23.26 6.45 9.37
C SER A 61 -22.60 6.21 8.02
N ILE A 62 -21.63 5.30 7.98
CA ILE A 62 -20.84 4.99 6.80
C ILE A 62 -20.79 3.48 6.52
N LEU A 63 -20.70 3.14 5.25
CA LEU A 63 -20.43 1.78 4.80
C LEU A 63 -18.94 1.65 4.46
N VAL A 64 -18.28 0.61 4.96
CA VAL A 64 -16.85 0.40 4.70
C VAL A 64 -16.67 -0.60 3.56
N LYS A 65 -15.97 -0.17 2.51
CA LYS A 65 -15.65 -1.04 1.38
C LYS A 65 -14.51 -1.99 1.74
N GLU A 66 -14.77 -3.30 1.74
CA GLU A 66 -13.69 -4.29 1.77
C GLU A 66 -13.14 -4.48 0.35
N HIS A 67 -11.88 -4.12 0.15
CA HIS A 67 -11.19 -4.39 -1.11
C HIS A 67 -10.26 -5.59 -0.93
N ARG A 68 -10.71 -6.77 -1.35
CA ARG A 68 -9.86 -7.97 -1.43
C ARG A 68 -8.87 -7.84 -2.58
N LEU A 69 -7.63 -8.30 -2.35
CA LEU A 69 -6.62 -8.34 -3.40
C LEU A 69 -7.09 -9.33 -4.48
N SER A 70 -7.01 -8.92 -5.74
CA SER A 70 -7.39 -9.75 -6.90
C SER A 70 -6.55 -11.02 -7.07
N SER A 71 -5.48 -11.17 -6.29
CA SER A 71 -4.66 -12.36 -6.19
C SER A 71 -5.14 -13.37 -5.13
N ALA A 72 -6.11 -12.99 -4.29
CA ALA A 72 -6.71 -13.88 -3.29
C ALA A 72 -7.85 -14.68 -3.95
N GLU A 73 -7.68 -16.00 -3.90
CA GLU A 73 -8.60 -17.10 -4.18
C GLU A 73 -10.00 -16.80 -4.78
N ASP A 74 -10.21 -17.46 -5.92
CA ASP A 74 -11.46 -17.79 -6.61
C ASP A 74 -12.19 -16.66 -7.37
N LYS A 75 -12.08 -16.70 -8.71
CA LYS A 75 -12.60 -15.67 -9.63
C LYS A 75 -14.11 -15.70 -9.80
N GLU A 76 -14.77 -16.83 -9.51
CA GLU A 76 -16.22 -16.99 -9.68
C GLU A 76 -17.03 -16.25 -8.62
N THR A 77 -16.48 -16.12 -7.41
CA THR A 77 -17.19 -15.55 -6.26
C THR A 77 -17.13 -14.02 -6.20
N HIS A 78 -16.27 -13.38 -7.00
CA HIS A 78 -16.05 -11.93 -7.01
C HIS A 78 -17.30 -11.09 -7.37
N LYS A 79 -18.27 -11.69 -8.08
CA LYS A 79 -19.47 -10.98 -8.56
C LYS A 79 -20.64 -11.04 -7.58
N LEU A 80 -20.55 -11.86 -6.53
CA LEU A 80 -21.67 -12.21 -5.65
C LEU A 80 -21.52 -11.73 -4.20
N PHE A 81 -20.38 -11.15 -3.81
CA PHE A 81 -20.17 -10.68 -2.44
C PHE A 81 -20.44 -9.19 -2.26
N LEU A 82 -21.08 -8.87 -1.13
CA LEU A 82 -21.25 -7.52 -0.62
C LEU A 82 -19.87 -6.88 -0.44
N LEU A 83 -19.58 -5.85 -1.26
CA LEU A 83 -18.33 -5.09 -1.17
C LEU A 83 -18.28 -4.17 0.04
N TYR A 84 -19.44 -3.91 0.66
CA TYR A 84 -19.62 -2.97 1.73
C TYR A 84 -20.15 -3.68 2.96
N HIS A 85 -19.51 -3.43 4.09
CA HIS A 85 -19.97 -3.91 5.40
C HIS A 85 -20.91 -2.91 6.06
N GLU A 86 -21.72 -3.43 6.99
CA GLU A 86 -22.70 -2.80 7.88
C GLU A 86 -22.48 -1.29 8.16
N PRO A 87 -23.54 -0.53 8.47
CA PRO A 87 -23.39 0.88 8.83
C PRO A 87 -22.57 1.04 10.11
N TYR A 88 -21.37 1.58 9.97
CA TYR A 88 -20.52 1.99 11.09
C TYR A 88 -20.76 3.45 11.42
N ILE A 89 -20.64 3.79 12.70
CA ILE A 89 -20.74 5.17 13.17
C ILE A 89 -19.32 5.70 13.38
N ILE A 90 -19.02 6.86 12.80
CA ILE A 90 -17.72 7.52 12.98
C ILE A 90 -17.60 8.00 14.42
N GLN A 91 -16.61 7.48 15.16
CA GLN A 91 -16.32 7.90 16.54
C GLN A 91 -15.31 9.05 16.60
N LYS A 92 -14.39 9.14 15.62
CA LYS A 92 -13.33 10.13 15.61
C LYS A 92 -12.86 10.41 14.18
N CYS A 93 -12.76 11.68 13.83
CA CYS A 93 -12.10 12.13 12.60
C CYS A 93 -10.66 12.58 12.93
N ILE A 94 -9.67 12.02 12.24
CA ILE A 94 -8.27 12.46 12.36
C ILE A 94 -7.99 13.36 11.14
N PRO A 95 -7.71 14.66 11.32
CA PRO A 95 -7.36 15.51 10.21
C PRO A 95 -6.00 15.09 9.66
N THR A 96 -5.93 14.80 8.35
CA THR A 96 -4.65 14.60 7.67
C THR A 96 -3.95 15.96 7.61
N THR A 97 -2.96 16.19 8.47
CA THR A 97 -2.07 17.36 8.35
C THR A 97 -1.35 17.25 7.00
N GLN A 98 -1.63 18.21 6.10
CA GLN A 98 -0.98 18.30 4.79
C GLN A 98 0.45 18.85 4.93
#